data_AF-A0A523E340-F1
#
_entry.id   AF-A0A523E340-F1
#
_cell.length_a   1.000
_cell.length_b   1.000
_cell.length_c   1.000
_cell.angle_alpha   90.00
_cell.angle_beta   90.00
_cell.angle_gamma   90.00
#
_symmetry.space_group_name_H-M   'P 1'
#
loop_
_entity.id
_entity.type
_entity.pdbx_description
1 polymer ?
#
loop_
_entity_poly.entity_id
_entity_poly.type
_entity_poly.pdbx_seq_one_letter_code
_entity_poly.pdbx_strand_id
1 'polypeptide(L)'
;MWLDRAVVLIYVLAALGSGVTVVSGKLAENTMTGRLDAAVSELVAVHGEWAFGSVLGLFLTACLRFDLSWRDRAESFPRPNGRRYAALAIAFITVFVLLQTAGRGGELVYRYGVGVETSNGRVVQ
;
A
#
# COMPACT_ATOMS: atom_id res chain seq x y z
N MET A 1 -15.52 -19.69 -12.83
CA MET A 1 -14.22 -19.44 -13.51
C MET A 1 -13.97 -17.97 -13.82
N TRP A 2 -14.89 -17.22 -14.47
CA TRP A 2 -14.65 -15.80 -14.82
C TRP A 2 -14.41 -14.89 -13.59
N LEU A 3 -15.25 -15.00 -12.55
CA LEU A 3 -15.12 -14.20 -11.34
C LEU A 3 -13.76 -14.39 -10.63
N ASP A 4 -13.27 -15.63 -10.56
CA ASP A 4 -11.99 -15.92 -9.90
C ASP A 4 -10.81 -15.27 -10.63
N ARG A 5 -10.83 -15.30 -11.97
CA ARG A 5 -9.83 -14.61 -12.81
C ARG A 5 -9.91 -13.09 -12.66
N ALA A 6 -11.12 -12.53 -12.61
CA ALA A 6 -11.33 -11.10 -12.39
C ALA A 6 -10.78 -10.66 -11.03
N VAL A 7 -11.03 -11.45 -9.98
CA VAL A 7 -10.49 -11.19 -8.63
C VAL A 7 -8.97 -11.23 -8.62
N VAL A 8 -8.34 -12.25 -9.22
CA VAL A 8 -6.87 -12.33 -9.34
C VAL A 8 -6.32 -11.11 -10.08
N LEU A 9 -6.95 -10.70 -11.19
CA LEU A 9 -6.54 -9.51 -11.94
C LEU A 9 -6.60 -8.24 -11.09
N ILE A 10 -7.66 -8.06 -10.30
CA ILE A 10 -7.79 -6.93 -9.37
C ILE A 10 -6.65 -6.92 -8.36
N TYR A 11 -6.29 -8.07 -7.77
CA TYR A 11 -5.15 -8.14 -6.85
C TYR A 11 -3.82 -7.77 -7.50
N VAL A 12 -3.59 -8.25 -8.72
CA VAL A 12 -2.37 -7.91 -9.48
C VAL A 12 -2.32 -6.42 -9.79
N LEU A 13 -3.42 -5.84 -10.28
CA LEU A 13 -3.50 -4.41 -10.56
C LEU A 13 -3.35 -3.56 -9.30
N ALA A 14 -3.93 -3.99 -8.17
CA ALA A 14 -3.75 -3.32 -6.88
C ALA A 14 -2.30 -3.34 -6.41
N ALA A 15 -1.62 -4.50 -6.51
CA ALA A 15 -0.21 -4.61 -6.14
C ALA A 15 0.67 -3.72 -7.04
N LEU A 16 0.49 -3.76 -8.36
CA LEU A 16 1.24 -2.92 -9.29
C LEU A 16 0.98 -1.44 -9.08
N GLY A 17 -0.30 -1.05 -8.96
CA GLY A 17 -0.70 0.33 -8.71
C GLY A 17 -0.12 0.87 -7.41
N SER A 18 -0.15 0.08 -6.33
CA SER A 18 0.45 0.46 -5.05
C SER A 18 1.98 0.66 -5.16
N GLY A 19 2.67 -0.16 -5.96
CA GLY A 19 4.09 0.00 -6.24
C GLY A 19 4.38 1.33 -6.95
N VAL A 20 3.57 1.69 -7.95
CA VAL A 20 3.67 2.99 -8.64
C VAL A 20 3.44 4.14 -7.65
N THR A 21 2.48 4.02 -6.74
CA THR A 21 2.22 5.03 -5.70
C THR A 21 3.43 5.23 -4.79
N VAL A 22 4.08 4.17 -4.34
CA VAL A 22 5.29 4.28 -3.50
C VAL A 22 6.45 4.94 -4.25
N VAL A 23 6.67 4.57 -5.51
CA VAL A 23 7.70 5.20 -6.34
C VAL A 23 7.41 6.69 -6.53
N SER A 24 6.16 7.04 -6.84
CA SER A 24 5.74 8.44 -6.97
C SER A 24 5.94 9.22 -5.67
N GLY A 25 5.64 8.62 -4.51
CA GLY A 25 5.88 9.21 -3.19
C GLY A 25 7.35 9.49 -2.92
N LYS A 26 8.23 8.52 -3.22
CA LYS A 26 9.70 8.70 -3.09
C LYS A 26 10.23 9.80 -4.01
N LEU A 27 9.70 9.90 -5.23
CA LEU A 27 10.07 11.00 -6.14
C LEU A 27 9.67 12.36 -5.55
N ALA A 28 8.49 12.46 -4.94
CA ALA A 28 8.04 13.69 -4.27
C ALA A 28 8.90 14.01 -3.03
N GLU A 29 9.20 13.02 -2.19
CA GLU A 29 10.08 13.16 -1.02
C GLU A 29 11.45 13.74 -1.40
N ASN A 30 12.05 13.24 -2.48
CA ASN A 30 13.36 13.72 -2.96
C ASN A 30 13.37 15.21 -3.33
N THR A 31 12.22 15.80 -3.69
CA THR A 31 12.12 17.24 -3.97
C THR A 31 12.11 18.11 -2.70
N MET A 32 11.87 17.49 -1.54
CA MET A 32 11.74 18.13 -0.24
C MET A 32 12.96 17.89 0.67
N THR A 33 13.90 17.03 0.26
CA THR A 33 15.12 16.72 1.02
C THR A 33 15.85 17.99 1.45
N GLY A 34 16.13 18.13 2.74
CA GLY A 34 16.81 19.29 3.33
C GLY A 34 15.93 20.52 3.54
N ARG A 35 14.61 20.44 3.28
CA ARG A 35 13.63 21.52 3.51
C ARG A 35 12.64 21.23 4.63
N LEU A 36 12.66 20.01 5.17
CA LEU A 36 11.76 19.56 6.22
C LEU A 36 12.44 19.63 7.59
N ASP A 37 11.68 20.06 8.59
CA ASP A 37 12.09 19.94 9.98
C ASP A 37 12.31 18.47 10.37
N ALA A 38 13.18 18.23 11.37
CA ALA A 38 13.57 16.89 11.79
C ALA A 38 12.36 16.00 12.15
N ALA A 39 11.38 16.54 12.88
CA ALA A 39 10.17 15.80 13.26
C ALA A 39 9.30 15.41 12.06
N VAL A 40 9.22 16.27 11.05
CA VAL A 40 8.46 16.00 9.82
C VAL A 40 9.21 14.98 8.96
N SER A 41 10.54 15.10 8.86
CA SER A 41 11.38 14.13 8.15
C SER A 41 11.28 12.72 8.74
N GLU A 42 11.23 12.58 10.06
CA GLU A 42 11.00 11.28 10.72
C GLU A 42 9.63 10.72 10.37
N LEU A 43 8.58 11.55 10.41
CA LEU A 43 7.23 11.12 10.05
C LEU A 43 7.12 10.67 8.58
N VAL A 44 7.81 11.36 7.66
CA VAL A 44 7.90 10.97 6.24
C VAL A 44 8.59 9.62 6.10
N ALA A 45 9.72 9.41 6.78
CA ALA A 45 10.44 8.14 6.74
C ALA A 45 9.57 6.98 7.23
N VAL A 46 8.90 7.15 8.38
CA VAL A 46 7.99 6.16 8.94
C VAL A 46 6.80 5.93 7.99
N HIS A 47 6.18 6.98 7.44
CA HIS A 47 5.12 6.83 6.44
C HIS A 47 5.58 5.99 5.24
N GLY A 48 6.81 6.21 4.76
CA GLY A 48 7.44 5.45 3.68
C GLY A 48 7.59 3.96 4.01
N GLU A 49 8.00 3.62 5.23
CA GLU A 49 8.11 2.23 5.70
C GLU A 49 6.75 1.52 5.71
N TRP A 50 5.71 2.16 6.26
CA TRP A 50 4.34 1.62 6.27
C TRP A 50 3.77 1.50 4.84
N ALA A 51 4.06 2.47 3.97
CA ALA A 51 3.66 2.42 2.56
C ALA A 51 4.30 1.23 1.84
N PHE A 52 5.61 1.00 2.05
CA PHE A 52 6.29 -0.18 1.52
C PHE A 52 5.72 -1.48 2.07
N GLY A 53 5.45 -1.54 3.38
CA GLY A 53 4.78 -2.68 4.00
C GLY A 53 3.42 -2.98 3.37
N SER A 54 2.65 -1.95 3.01
CA SER A 54 1.35 -2.10 2.34
C SER A 54 1.50 -2.72 0.95
N VAL A 55 2.50 -2.27 0.17
CA VAL A 55 2.81 -2.85 -1.15
C VAL A 55 3.20 -4.32 -1.01
N LEU A 56 4.07 -4.65 -0.05
CA LEU A 56 4.48 -6.02 0.19
C LEU A 56 3.30 -6.91 0.58
N GLY A 57 2.43 -6.44 1.47
CA GLY A 57 1.21 -7.15 1.87
C GLY A 57 0.26 -7.41 0.70
N LEU A 58 0.03 -6.41 -0.16
CA LEU A 58 -0.78 -6.55 -1.37
C LEU A 58 -0.15 -7.54 -2.36
N PHE A 59 1.17 -7.47 -2.57
CA PHE A 59 1.91 -8.38 -3.42
C PHE A 59 1.80 -9.83 -2.93
N LEU A 60 2.05 -10.08 -1.64
CA LEU A 60 1.92 -11.42 -1.04
C LEU A 60 0.49 -11.95 -1.16
N THR A 61 -0.51 -11.10 -0.93
CA THR A 61 -1.92 -11.48 -1.10
C THR A 61 -2.23 -11.85 -2.55
N ALA A 62 -1.71 -11.10 -3.53
CA ALA A 62 -1.86 -11.39 -4.94
C ALA A 62 -1.22 -12.73 -5.33
N CYS A 63 0.01 -13.00 -4.88
CA CYS A 63 0.71 -14.27 -5.11
C CYS A 63 -0.06 -15.46 -4.52
N LEU A 64 -0.54 -15.34 -3.27
CA LEU A 64 -1.34 -16.40 -2.64
C LEU A 64 -2.67 -16.62 -3.36
N ARG A 65 -3.34 -15.55 -3.79
CA ARG A 65 -4.60 -15.66 -4.52
C ARG A 65 -4.39 -16.33 -5.88
N PHE A 66 -3.29 -16.02 -6.56
CA PHE A 66 -2.88 -16.66 -7.80
C PHE A 66 -2.57 -18.15 -7.61
N ASP A 67 -1.77 -18.52 -6.60
CA ASP A 67 -1.47 -19.95 -6.28
C ASP A 67 -2.75 -20.73 -5.96
N LEU A 68 -3.65 -20.16 -5.16
CA LEU A 68 -4.94 -20.77 -4.83
C LEU A 68 -5.83 -20.93 -6.07
N SER A 69 -5.92 -19.91 -6.93
CA SER A 69 -6.68 -19.97 -8.19
C SER A 69 -6.15 -21.06 -9.12
N TRP A 70 -4.82 -21.19 -9.21
CA TRP A 70 -4.18 -22.20 -10.03
C TRP A 70 -4.43 -23.63 -9.54
N ARG A 71 -4.36 -23.85 -8.22
CA ARG A 71 -4.57 -25.17 -7.61
C ARG A 71 -6.02 -25.62 -7.66
N ASP A 72 -6.94 -24.71 -7.40
CA ASP A 72 -8.36 -25.01 -7.30
C ASP A 72 -9.04 -25.05 -8.68
N ARG A 73 -8.28 -24.92 -9.77
CA ARG A 73 -8.80 -24.94 -11.16
C ARG A 73 -9.61 -26.19 -11.50
N ALA A 74 -9.34 -27.31 -10.83
CA ALA A 74 -9.98 -28.60 -11.03
C ALA A 74 -11.06 -28.91 -9.99
N GLU A 75 -11.17 -28.10 -8.92
CA GLU A 75 -12.16 -28.31 -7.87
C GLU A 75 -13.46 -27.58 -8.19
N SER A 76 -14.60 -28.25 -7.98
CA SER A 76 -15.92 -27.64 -8.21
C SER A 76 -16.27 -26.58 -7.16
N PHE A 77 -15.71 -26.70 -5.94
CA PHE A 77 -15.95 -25.76 -4.84
C PHE A 77 -14.68 -25.54 -4.02
N PRO A 78 -14.36 -24.28 -3.67
CA PRO A 78 -13.20 -23.97 -2.86
C PRO A 78 -13.36 -24.50 -1.43
N ARG A 79 -12.46 -25.40 -1.01
CA ARG A 79 -12.45 -25.94 0.35
C ARG A 79 -11.62 -25.06 1.31
N PRO A 80 -12.04 -24.88 2.56
CA PRO A 80 -11.22 -24.21 3.57
C PRO A 80 -9.92 -24.98 3.77
N ASN A 81 -8.80 -24.27 3.78
CA ASN A 81 -7.48 -24.86 3.98
C ASN A 81 -6.53 -23.83 4.65
N GLY A 82 -5.42 -24.31 5.21
CA GLY A 82 -4.45 -23.46 5.92
C GLY A 82 -3.93 -22.28 5.09
N ARG A 83 -3.80 -22.43 3.77
CA ARG A 83 -3.34 -21.36 2.87
C ARG A 83 -4.36 -20.24 2.73
N ARG A 84 -5.65 -20.57 2.70
CA ARG A 84 -6.74 -19.59 2.69
C ARG A 84 -6.79 -18.79 3.99
N TYR A 85 -6.58 -19.46 5.12
CA TYR A 85 -6.46 -18.77 6.41
C TYR A 85 -5.22 -17.88 6.47
N ALA A 86 -4.08 -18.35 5.95
CA ALA A 86 -2.88 -17.52 5.84
C ALA A 86 -3.08 -16.30 4.93
N ALA A 87 -3.72 -16.48 3.77
CA ALA A 87 -4.05 -15.38 2.87
C ALA A 87 -4.99 -14.36 3.53
N LEU A 88 -5.98 -14.83 4.30
CA LEU A 88 -6.87 -13.97 5.06
C LEU A 88 -6.12 -13.20 6.15
N ALA A 89 -5.25 -13.87 6.91
CA ALA A 89 -4.43 -13.22 7.93
C ALA A 89 -3.52 -12.13 7.34
N ILE A 90 -2.85 -12.44 6.22
CA ILE A 90 -2.02 -11.46 5.50
C ILE A 90 -2.86 -10.29 5.00
N ALA A 91 -4.06 -10.54 4.48
CA ALA A 91 -4.96 -9.47 4.05
C ALA A 91 -5.37 -8.55 5.22
N PHE A 92 -5.69 -9.12 6.39
CA PHE A 92 -5.98 -8.32 7.60
C PHE A 92 -4.79 -7.47 8.04
N ILE A 93 -3.59 -8.06 8.08
CA ILE A 93 -2.37 -7.33 8.41
C ILE A 93 -2.14 -6.20 7.37
N THR A 94 -2.32 -6.49 6.09
CA THR A 94 -2.17 -5.51 5.00
C THR A 94 -3.12 -4.34 5.17
N VAL A 95 -4.39 -4.58 5.50
CA VAL A 95 -5.38 -3.52 5.76
C VAL A 95 -4.96 -2.68 6.96
N PHE A 96 -4.49 -3.30 8.04
CA PHE A 96 -3.98 -2.57 9.20
C PHE A 96 -2.80 -1.65 8.83
N VAL A 97 -1.81 -2.18 8.10
CA VAL A 97 -0.65 -1.42 7.63
C VAL A 97 -1.08 -0.28 6.70
N LEU A 98 -2.08 -0.50 5.85
CA LEU A 98 -2.62 0.54 4.97
C LEU A 98 -3.29 1.67 5.75
N LEU A 99 -4.05 1.35 6.80
CA LEU A 99 -4.66 2.35 7.69
C LEU A 99 -3.59 3.17 8.42
N GLN A 100 -2.52 2.52 8.90
CA GLN A 100 -1.38 3.19 9.53
C GLN A 100 -0.64 4.12 8.54
N THR A 101 -0.53 3.71 7.28
CA THR A 101 0.02 4.53 6.19
C THR A 101 -0.85 5.75 5.93
N ALA A 102 -2.17 5.54 5.80
CA ALA A 102 -3.14 6.60 5.53
C ALA A 102 -3.23 7.63 6.66
N GLY A 103 -3.21 7.19 7.92
CA GLY A 103 -3.23 8.10 9.07
C GLY A 103 -2.02 9.05 9.09
N ARG A 104 -0.82 8.51 8.85
CA ARG A 104 0.42 9.32 8.77
C ARG A 104 0.44 10.23 7.54
N GLY A 105 -0.04 9.75 6.39
CA GLY A 105 -0.17 10.57 5.19
C GLY A 105 -1.14 11.74 5.40
N GLY A 106 -2.26 11.50 6.08
CA GLY A 106 -3.19 12.55 6.49
C GLY A 106 -2.55 13.55 7.44
N GLU A 107 -1.74 13.09 8.41
CA GLU A 107 -1.01 13.99 9.32
C GLU A 107 -0.01 14.87 8.55
N LEU A 108 0.77 14.30 7.62
CA LEU A 108 1.70 15.05 6.78
C LEU A 108 1.00 16.21 6.03
N VAL A 109 -0.15 15.93 5.43
CA VAL A 109 -0.88 16.93 4.63
C VAL A 109 -1.64 17.94 5.51
N TYR A 110 -2.47 17.46 6.44
CA TYR A 110 -3.42 18.31 7.16
C TYR A 110 -2.83 19.00 8.38
N ARG A 111 -1.81 18.40 9.02
CA ARG A 111 -1.17 18.98 10.21
C ARG A 111 0.09 19.76 9.85
N TYR A 112 0.90 19.23 8.94
CA TYR A 112 2.21 19.80 8.60
C TYR A 112 2.25 20.50 7.24
N GLY A 113 1.16 20.47 6.45
CA GLY A 113 1.09 21.18 5.16
C GLY A 113 2.03 20.63 4.08
N VAL A 114 2.54 19.41 4.24
CA VAL A 114 3.48 18.80 3.29
C VAL A 114 2.80 18.62 1.94
N GLY A 115 3.42 19.14 0.88
CA GLY A 115 2.91 19.07 -0.48
C GLY A 115 1.80 20.08 -0.81
N VAL A 116 1.53 21.06 0.06
CA VAL A 116 0.57 22.14 -0.19
C VAL A 116 1.31 23.41 -0.62
N GLU A 117 1.16 23.81 -1.89
CA GLU A 117 1.59 25.13 -2.36
C GLU A 117 0.54 26.18 -1.95
N THR A 118 0.92 27.16 -1.12
CA THR A 118 0.04 28.31 -0.87
C THR A 118 0.19 29.34 -1.99
N SER A 119 -0.90 30.01 -2.37
CA SER A 119 -1.00 30.98 -3.48
C SER A 119 -0.07 32.20 -3.39
N ASN A 120 0.73 32.32 -2.33
CA ASN A 120 1.75 33.34 -2.12
C ASN A 120 3.21 32.87 -2.36
N GLY A 121 3.41 31.68 -2.95
CA GLY A 121 4.76 31.17 -3.26
C GLY A 121 5.58 30.80 -2.01
N ARG A 122 4.96 30.73 -0.84
CA ARG A 122 5.57 30.17 0.37
C ARG A 122 5.04 28.76 0.59
N VAL A 123 5.92 27.79 0.37
CA VAL A 123 5.75 26.44 0.89
C VAL A 123 5.78 26.57 2.42
N VAL A 124 4.75 26.08 3.11
CA VAL A 124 4.80 25.99 4.58
C VAL A 124 5.85 24.91 4.90
N GLN A 125 6.97 25.36 5.47
CA GLN A 125 8.10 24.55 5.91
C GLN A 125 7.93 24.23 7.40
#